data_AF-A0A974URQ4-F1
#
_entry.id   AF-A0A974URQ4-F1
#
_cell.length_a   1.000
_cell.length_b   1.000
_cell.length_c   1.000
_cell.angle_alpha   90.00
_cell.angle_beta   90.00
_cell.angle_gamma   90.00
#
_symmetry.space_group_name_H-M   'P 1'
#
loop_
_entity.id
_entity.type
_entity.pdbx_description
1 polymer ?
#
loop_
_entity_poly.entity_id
_entity_poly.type
_entity_poly.pdbx_seq_one_letter_code
_entity_poly.pdbx_strand_id
1 'polypeptide(L)'
;MGKLVVFGATGYAGGRITEEALRRGHTVTGVARKADGLPAEVEVRAGSMHDAGFVADVTRGADVIVVATPGRANEEGKSLLDALPTLVDAARAAGARLSFVGGAGSLRVAEGGPRLIDTPEFPEEYKPEAGSHAEVLAALERLPADVDWFYVSPAAEFGAWNAGERTGKFRVGGDVLLAGEDGRSHISGADLAIAYLDEIDEPRHSRRRFTVAY
;
A
#
# COMPACT_ATOMS: atom_id res chain seq x y z
N MET A 1 13.34 -10.59 -10.06
CA MET A 1 14.19 -9.97 -9.01
C MET A 1 14.35 -8.50 -9.33
N GLY A 2 14.01 -7.62 -8.39
CA GLY A 2 13.95 -6.17 -8.63
C GLY A 2 14.32 -5.35 -7.39
N LYS A 3 14.43 -4.04 -7.57
CA LYS A 3 14.80 -3.04 -6.57
C LYS A 3 13.55 -2.33 -6.06
N LEU A 4 13.22 -2.53 -4.79
CA LEU A 4 12.05 -1.96 -4.15
C LEU A 4 12.47 -0.86 -3.18
N VAL A 5 11.78 0.28 -3.24
CA VAL A 5 11.86 1.31 -2.20
C VAL A 5 10.56 1.30 -1.43
N VAL A 6 10.62 1.09 -0.11
CA VAL A 6 9.45 0.93 0.74
C VAL A 6 9.32 2.09 1.72
N PHE A 7 8.41 3.02 1.44
CA PHE A 7 7.97 4.03 2.40
C PHE A 7 7.05 3.39 3.44
N GLY A 8 7.37 3.56 4.73
CA GLY A 8 6.66 2.89 5.81
C GLY A 8 7.16 1.47 6.09
N ALA A 9 8.43 1.18 5.80
CA ALA A 9 9.02 -0.16 5.95
C ALA A 9 8.95 -0.73 7.38
N THR A 10 8.87 0.11 8.41
CA THR A 10 8.71 -0.34 9.81
C THR A 10 7.25 -0.48 10.25
N GLY A 11 6.28 -0.10 9.40
CA GLY A 11 4.86 -0.25 9.66
C GLY A 11 4.39 -1.69 9.48
N TYR A 12 3.17 -1.99 9.95
CA TYR A 12 2.62 -3.35 9.91
C TYR A 12 2.62 -3.96 8.51
N ALA A 13 2.08 -3.25 7.50
CA ALA A 13 2.08 -3.74 6.12
C ALA A 13 3.46 -3.66 5.48
N GLY A 14 4.15 -2.51 5.59
CA GLY A 14 5.44 -2.27 4.96
C GLY A 14 6.53 -3.24 5.43
N GLY A 15 6.53 -3.61 6.71
CA GLY A 15 7.45 -4.60 7.27
C GLY A 15 7.22 -5.99 6.69
N ARG A 16 5.96 -6.43 6.58
CA ARG A 16 5.62 -7.73 5.96
C ARG A 16 5.94 -7.77 4.47
N ILE A 17 5.69 -6.66 3.75
CA ILE A 17 6.08 -6.52 2.35
C ILE A 17 7.60 -6.59 2.20
N THR A 18 8.35 -5.94 3.10
CA THR A 18 9.81 -5.97 3.11
C THR A 18 10.35 -7.38 3.35
N GLU A 19 9.81 -8.09 4.35
CA GLU A 19 10.18 -9.49 4.64
C GLU A 19 9.89 -10.43 3.46
N GLU A 20 8.72 -10.31 2.82
CA GLU A 20 8.36 -11.15 1.68
C GLU A 20 9.19 -10.80 0.43
N ALA A 21 9.48 -9.52 0.20
CA ALA A 21 10.37 -9.09 -0.88
C ALA A 21 11.77 -9.69 -0.75
N LEU A 22 12.37 -9.63 0.45
CA LEU A 22 13.67 -10.25 0.71
C LEU A 22 13.64 -11.77 0.51
N ARG A 23 12.57 -12.44 0.98
CA ARG A 23 12.38 -13.89 0.79
C ARG A 23 12.38 -14.30 -0.67
N ARG A 24 11.89 -13.44 -1.57
CA ARG A 24 11.86 -13.66 -3.02
C ARG A 24 13.11 -13.15 -3.76
N GLY A 25 14.10 -12.66 -3.02
CA GLY A 25 15.39 -12.22 -3.54
C GLY A 25 15.43 -10.75 -4.00
N HIS A 26 14.37 -9.97 -3.82
CA HIS A 26 14.43 -8.54 -4.13
C HIS A 26 15.39 -7.81 -3.21
N THR A 27 15.99 -6.74 -3.72
CA THR A 27 16.75 -5.81 -2.88
C THR A 27 15.82 -4.70 -2.41
N VAL A 28 15.84 -4.41 -1.11
CA VAL A 28 14.94 -3.44 -0.50
C VAL A 28 15.71 -2.28 0.12
N THR A 29 15.30 -1.07 -0.25
CA THR A 29 15.64 0.16 0.50
C THR A 29 14.42 0.56 1.33
N GLY A 30 14.54 0.47 2.65
CA GLY A 30 13.49 0.85 3.58
C GLY A 30 13.57 2.32 3.97
N VAL A 31 12.51 3.08 3.74
CA VAL A 31 12.40 4.47 4.21
C VAL A 31 11.67 4.51 5.54
N ALA A 32 12.41 4.86 6.59
CA ALA A 32 11.90 4.97 7.94
C ALA A 32 12.70 5.98 8.77
N ARG A 33 12.05 6.63 9.75
CA ARG A 33 12.72 7.56 10.68
C ARG A 33 13.73 6.87 11.60
N LYS A 34 13.49 5.59 11.90
CA LYS A 34 14.35 4.72 12.71
C LYS A 34 14.44 3.36 12.02
N ALA A 35 15.58 2.70 12.13
CA ALA A 35 15.84 1.38 11.56
C ALA A 35 15.27 0.22 12.38
N ASP A 36 14.75 0.50 13.58
CA ASP A 36 14.33 -0.51 14.55
C ASP A 36 13.32 -1.49 13.92
N GLY A 37 13.65 -2.78 13.93
CA GLY A 37 12.78 -3.85 13.46
C GLY A 37 12.91 -4.23 11.98
N LEU A 38 13.79 -3.59 11.20
CA LEU A 38 14.08 -4.02 9.83
C LEU A 38 15.15 -5.12 9.79
N PRO A 39 15.08 -6.08 8.85
CA PRO A 39 16.16 -7.05 8.60
C PRO A 39 17.48 -6.35 8.25
N ALA A 40 18.61 -6.97 8.60
CA ALA A 40 19.94 -6.40 8.40
C ALA A 40 20.30 -6.21 6.92
N GLU A 41 19.63 -6.96 6.04
CA GLU A 41 19.76 -6.93 4.58
C GLU A 41 19.11 -5.70 3.95
N VAL A 42 18.26 -4.97 4.69
CA VAL A 42 17.58 -3.77 4.20
C VAL A 42 18.51 -2.57 4.29
N GLU A 43 18.70 -1.87 3.18
CA GLU A 43 19.32 -0.54 3.22
C GLU A 43 18.32 0.45 3.84
N VAL A 44 18.66 1.01 5.01
CA VAL A 44 17.78 1.97 5.69
C VAL A 44 18.13 3.39 5.30
N ARG A 45 17.12 4.13 4.85
CA ARG A 45 17.24 5.56 4.50
C ARG A 45 16.27 6.38 5.34
N ALA A 46 16.82 7.24 6.18
CA ALA A 46 16.03 8.16 7.00
C ALA A 46 15.64 9.40 6.19
N GLY A 47 14.33 9.62 6.06
CA GLY A 47 13.78 10.77 5.33
C GLY A 47 12.26 10.74 5.28
N SER A 48 11.70 11.62 4.44
CA SER A 48 10.26 11.85 4.34
C SER A 48 9.81 11.82 2.89
N MET A 49 8.64 11.22 2.62
CA MET A 49 8.00 11.29 1.30
C MET A 49 7.55 12.71 0.91
N HIS A 50 7.53 13.65 1.87
CA HIS A 50 7.21 15.06 1.62
C HIS A 50 8.45 15.90 1.27
N ASP A 51 9.64 15.30 1.21
CA ASP A 51 10.87 15.95 0.76
C ASP A 51 11.21 15.46 -0.65
N ALA A 52 10.95 16.31 -1.65
CA ALA A 52 11.15 15.94 -3.05
C ALA A 52 12.60 15.60 -3.40
N GLY A 53 13.58 16.26 -2.77
CA GLY A 53 14.99 15.97 -3.00
C GLY A 53 15.37 14.59 -2.46
N PHE A 54 14.87 14.28 -1.25
CA PHE A 54 15.05 12.95 -0.66
C PHE A 54 14.37 11.86 -1.49
N VAL A 55 13.11 12.05 -1.89
CA VAL A 55 12.38 11.04 -2.68
C VAL A 55 13.11 10.78 -4.00
N ALA A 56 13.49 11.81 -4.74
CA ALA A 56 14.19 11.65 -6.01
C ALA A 56 15.54 10.93 -5.87
N ASP A 57 16.26 11.13 -4.76
CA ASP A 57 17.51 10.43 -4.50
C ASP A 57 17.30 8.96 -4.13
N VAL A 58 16.39 8.68 -3.19
CA VAL A 58 16.19 7.32 -2.67
C VAL A 58 15.52 6.40 -3.68
N THR A 59 14.70 6.92 -4.60
CA THR A 59 14.02 6.12 -5.63
C THR A 59 14.81 5.94 -6.92
N ARG A 60 16.05 6.45 -6.98
CA ARG A 60 16.88 6.37 -8.18
C ARG A 60 17.15 4.92 -8.57
N GLY A 61 16.67 4.52 -9.74
CA GLY A 61 16.85 3.16 -10.28
C GLY A 61 16.05 2.08 -9.54
N ALA A 62 15.02 2.48 -8.80
CA ALA A 62 14.03 1.54 -8.28
C ALA A 62 13.18 0.97 -9.42
N ASP A 63 12.80 -0.30 -9.31
CA ASP A 63 11.81 -0.91 -10.22
C ASP A 63 10.38 -0.68 -9.70
N VAL A 64 10.21 -0.66 -8.37
CA VAL A 64 8.93 -0.43 -7.71
C VAL A 64 9.10 0.50 -6.50
N ILE A 65 8.23 1.50 -6.40
CA ILE A 65 8.09 2.36 -5.22
C ILE A 65 6.84 1.90 -4.46
N VAL A 66 7.03 1.39 -3.25
CA VAL A 66 5.97 0.91 -2.35
C VAL A 66 5.67 1.97 -1.31
N VAL A 67 4.40 2.35 -1.21
CA VAL A 67 3.90 3.34 -0.26
C VAL A 67 2.97 2.65 0.73
N ALA A 68 3.50 2.32 1.90
CA ALA A 68 2.83 1.58 2.97
C ALA A 68 2.71 2.43 4.26
N THR A 69 2.26 3.68 4.09
CA THR A 69 2.15 4.69 5.15
C THR A 69 0.69 5.01 5.44
N PRO A 70 0.37 5.52 6.65
CA PRO A 70 -0.95 6.05 6.93
C PRO A 70 -1.36 7.14 5.93
N GLY A 71 -2.64 7.19 5.60
CA GLY A 71 -3.22 8.20 4.71
C GLY A 71 -3.36 9.57 5.37
N ARG A 72 -3.85 9.59 6.62
CA ARG A 72 -4.19 10.83 7.34
C ARG A 72 -3.00 11.78 7.50
N ALA A 73 -3.31 13.05 7.70
CA ALA A 73 -2.32 14.07 8.00
C ALA A 73 -1.47 13.71 9.24
N ASN A 74 -0.17 13.92 9.13
CA ASN A 74 0.77 13.79 10.24
C ASN A 74 0.69 15.01 11.19
N GLU A 75 1.55 15.05 12.22
CA GLU A 75 1.63 16.15 13.19
C GLU A 75 1.96 17.52 12.56
N GLU A 76 2.56 17.53 11.36
CA GLU A 76 2.84 18.74 10.57
C GLU A 76 1.68 19.14 9.64
N GLY A 77 0.57 18.41 9.67
CA GLY A 77 -0.59 18.64 8.80
C GLY A 77 -0.43 18.11 7.37
N LYS A 78 0.61 17.32 7.07
CA LYS A 78 0.86 16.77 5.73
C LYS A 78 0.28 15.36 5.61
N SER A 79 -0.57 15.14 4.62
CA SER A 79 -1.25 13.88 4.32
C SER A 79 -0.56 13.11 3.19
N LEU A 80 -0.89 11.83 3.03
CA LEU A 80 -0.39 11.03 1.91
C LEU A 80 -0.76 11.64 0.54
N LEU A 81 -1.92 12.29 0.43
CA LEU A 81 -2.34 12.98 -0.78
C LEU A 81 -1.37 14.11 -1.16
N ASP A 82 -0.83 14.83 -0.18
CA ASP A 82 0.13 15.92 -0.40
C ASP A 82 1.48 15.42 -0.94
N ALA A 83 1.84 14.16 -0.63
CA ALA A 83 3.06 13.52 -1.15
C ALA A 83 2.89 12.94 -2.56
N LEU A 84 1.66 12.75 -3.03
CA LEU A 84 1.38 12.04 -4.28
C LEU A 84 2.09 12.65 -5.50
N PRO A 85 2.09 13.98 -5.72
CA PRO A 85 2.82 14.58 -6.85
C PRO A 85 4.31 14.23 -6.84
N THR A 86 4.96 14.32 -5.68
CA THR A 86 6.37 13.99 -5.50
C THR A 86 6.65 12.51 -5.80
N LEU A 87 5.79 11.60 -5.34
CA LEU A 87 5.91 10.17 -5.60
C LEU A 87 5.71 9.82 -7.08
N VAL A 88 4.79 10.51 -7.76
CA VAL A 88 4.53 10.34 -9.19
C VAL A 88 5.71 10.81 -10.03
N ASP A 89 6.26 11.99 -9.73
CA ASP A 89 7.43 12.52 -10.43
C ASP A 89 8.65 11.62 -10.26
N ALA A 90 8.85 11.10 -9.05
CA ALA A 90 9.91 10.15 -8.75
C ALA A 90 9.73 8.81 -9.48
N ALA A 91 8.51 8.28 -9.53
CA ALA A 91 8.20 7.06 -10.26
C ALA A 91 8.49 7.22 -11.76
N ARG A 92 8.03 8.32 -12.36
CA ARG A 92 8.33 8.65 -13.78
C ARG A 92 9.82 8.78 -14.03
N ALA A 93 10.54 9.51 -13.18
CA ALA A 93 11.97 9.75 -13.36
C ALA A 93 12.79 8.45 -13.27
N ALA A 94 12.37 7.51 -12.40
CA ALA A 94 13.01 6.22 -12.25
C ALA A 94 12.57 5.18 -13.30
N GLY A 95 11.46 5.42 -14.02
CA GLY A 95 10.78 4.38 -14.80
C GLY A 95 10.16 3.29 -13.92
N ALA A 96 9.88 3.62 -12.65
CA ALA A 96 9.40 2.69 -11.63
C ALA A 96 7.87 2.58 -11.64
N ARG A 97 7.37 1.41 -11.22
CA ARG A 97 5.96 1.23 -10.92
C ARG A 97 5.64 1.77 -9.52
N LEU A 98 4.60 2.59 -9.42
CA LEU A 98 4.17 3.15 -8.13
C LEU A 98 3.10 2.27 -7.49
N SER A 99 3.23 1.95 -6.21
CA SER A 99 2.31 1.02 -5.54
C SER A 99 1.91 1.51 -4.15
N PHE A 100 0.64 1.29 -3.79
CA PHE A 100 0.10 1.73 -2.50
C PHE A 100 -0.51 0.56 -1.73
N VAL A 101 -0.20 0.49 -0.44
CA VAL A 101 -1.07 -0.18 0.53
C VAL A 101 -2.19 0.80 0.83
N GLY A 102 -3.39 0.43 0.43
CA GLY A 102 -4.58 1.26 0.49
C GLY A 102 -5.39 1.11 1.76
N GLY A 103 -6.64 1.56 1.68
CA GLY A 103 -7.67 1.33 2.69
C GLY A 103 -8.87 0.55 2.15
N ALA A 104 -9.55 -0.18 3.02
CA ALA A 104 -10.78 -0.89 2.71
C ALA A 104 -11.98 0.06 2.49
N GLY A 105 -11.93 1.27 3.06
CA GLY A 105 -13.07 2.21 3.04
C GLY A 105 -13.56 2.60 1.65
N SER A 106 -12.70 2.57 0.62
CA SER A 106 -13.08 2.89 -0.76
C SER A 106 -13.68 1.71 -1.53
N LEU A 107 -13.63 0.48 -0.98
CA LEU A 107 -14.27 -0.70 -1.57
C LEU A 107 -15.80 -0.57 -1.47
N ARG A 108 -16.51 -1.13 -2.44
CA ARG A 108 -17.98 -1.20 -2.42
C ARG A 108 -18.44 -2.38 -1.58
N VAL A 109 -19.53 -2.23 -0.85
CA VAL A 109 -20.11 -3.33 -0.05
C VAL A 109 -20.79 -4.40 -0.92
N ALA A 110 -21.14 -4.06 -2.15
CA ALA A 110 -21.67 -4.94 -3.18
C ALA A 110 -21.45 -4.31 -4.56
N GLU A 111 -21.63 -5.09 -5.63
CA GLU A 111 -21.61 -4.54 -6.99
C GLU A 111 -22.68 -3.45 -7.17
N GLY A 112 -22.27 -2.29 -7.69
CA GLY A 112 -23.11 -1.10 -7.80
C GLY A 112 -23.53 -0.44 -6.47
N GLY A 113 -23.11 -1.00 -5.33
CA GLY A 113 -23.44 -0.51 -3.99
C GLY A 113 -22.58 0.68 -3.53
N PRO A 114 -22.90 1.25 -2.35
CA PRO A 114 -22.10 2.32 -1.75
C PRO A 114 -20.69 1.84 -1.39
N ARG A 115 -19.76 2.78 -1.24
CA ARG A 115 -18.45 2.47 -0.65
C ARG A 115 -18.63 2.19 0.84
N LEU A 116 -17.74 1.38 1.41
CA LEU A 116 -17.74 1.04 2.83
C LEU A 116 -17.72 2.28 3.72
N ILE A 117 -16.91 3.30 3.37
CA ILE A 117 -16.84 4.58 4.10
C ILE A 117 -18.14 5.39 4.08
N ASP A 118 -19.00 5.17 3.09
CA ASP A 118 -20.28 5.89 2.93
C ASP A 118 -21.43 5.17 3.65
N THR A 119 -21.17 4.02 4.30
CA THR A 119 -22.19 3.27 5.05
C THR A 119 -22.47 3.91 6.41
N PRO A 120 -23.72 3.86 6.91
CA PRO A 120 -24.06 4.36 8.25
C PRO A 120 -23.29 3.66 9.38
N GLU A 121 -22.88 2.41 9.17
CA GLU A 121 -22.20 1.58 10.16
C GLU A 121 -20.68 1.84 10.22
N PHE A 122 -20.14 2.65 9.30
CA PHE A 122 -18.70 2.92 9.25
C PHE A 122 -18.22 3.71 10.48
N PRO A 123 -17.20 3.25 11.23
CA PRO A 123 -16.72 3.96 12.41
C PRO A 123 -16.18 5.35 12.07
N GLU A 124 -16.75 6.38 12.70
CA GLU A 124 -16.36 7.79 12.47
C GLU A 124 -14.86 8.03 12.70
N GLU A 125 -14.27 7.35 13.69
CA GLU A 125 -12.85 7.46 14.03
C GLU A 125 -11.90 7.03 12.89
N TYR A 126 -12.36 6.17 11.98
CA TYR A 126 -11.56 5.72 10.84
C TYR A 126 -11.77 6.57 9.58
N LYS A 127 -12.77 7.46 9.55
CA LYS A 127 -13.08 8.27 8.35
C LYS A 127 -11.92 9.17 7.91
N PRO A 128 -11.14 9.83 8.79
CA PRO A 128 -10.01 10.64 8.35
C PRO A 128 -8.97 9.81 7.57
N GLU A 129 -8.65 8.61 8.07
CA GLU A 129 -7.70 7.70 7.44
C GLU A 129 -8.25 7.13 6.13
N ALA A 130 -9.46 6.58 6.18
CA ALA A 130 -10.10 5.93 5.04
C ALA A 130 -10.42 6.93 3.92
N GLY A 131 -10.84 8.15 4.28
CA GLY A 131 -11.12 9.24 3.36
C GLY A 131 -9.88 9.66 2.60
N SER A 132 -8.76 9.86 3.30
CA SER A 132 -7.49 10.20 2.66
C SER A 132 -7.01 9.12 1.68
N HIS A 133 -7.11 7.84 2.05
CA HIS A 133 -6.80 6.74 1.15
C HIS A 133 -7.73 6.67 -0.08
N ALA A 134 -9.01 7.03 0.09
CA ALA A 134 -9.97 7.11 -1.02
C ALA A 134 -9.64 8.28 -1.97
N GLU A 135 -9.20 9.42 -1.44
CA GLU A 135 -8.75 10.56 -2.24
C GLU A 135 -7.48 10.25 -3.03
N VAL A 136 -6.51 9.56 -2.42
CA VAL A 136 -5.31 9.07 -3.11
C VAL A 136 -5.68 8.17 -4.28
N LEU A 137 -6.58 7.20 -4.06
CA LEU A 137 -7.03 6.31 -5.15
C LEU A 137 -7.71 7.11 -6.28
N ALA A 138 -8.60 8.03 -5.95
CA ALA A 138 -9.28 8.87 -6.93
C ALA A 138 -8.29 9.75 -7.72
N ALA A 139 -7.20 10.19 -7.09
CA ALA A 139 -6.13 10.94 -7.76
C ALA A 139 -5.29 10.03 -8.69
N LEU A 140 -4.96 8.80 -8.27
CA LEU A 140 -4.27 7.81 -9.09
C LEU A 140 -5.05 7.47 -10.37
N GLU A 141 -6.37 7.28 -10.25
CA GLU A 141 -7.27 7.01 -11.38
C GLU A 141 -7.27 8.12 -12.44
N ARG A 142 -6.91 9.35 -12.06
CA ARG A 142 -6.83 10.52 -12.95
C ARG A 142 -5.44 10.77 -13.52
N LEU A 143 -4.42 10.00 -13.11
CA LEU A 143 -3.06 10.21 -13.59
C LEU A 143 -2.94 9.94 -15.11
N PRO A 144 -2.02 10.59 -15.81
CA PRO A 144 -1.80 10.32 -17.23
C PRO A 144 -1.27 8.90 -17.47
N ALA A 145 -1.51 8.34 -18.66
CA ALA A 145 -1.33 6.92 -19.00
C ALA A 145 0.11 6.38 -18.83
N ASP A 146 1.10 7.27 -18.82
CA ASP A 146 2.53 6.96 -18.70
C ASP A 146 2.98 6.66 -17.27
N VAL A 147 2.10 6.84 -16.27
CA VAL A 147 2.37 6.42 -14.88
C VAL A 147 1.73 5.06 -14.66
N ASP A 148 2.55 4.01 -14.50
CA ASP A 148 2.04 2.71 -14.09
C ASP A 148 1.94 2.63 -12.56
N TRP A 149 0.79 2.17 -12.08
CA TRP A 149 0.53 2.02 -10.67
C TRP A 149 -0.39 0.84 -10.36
N PHE A 150 -0.34 0.36 -9.12
CA PHE A 150 -1.37 -0.50 -8.57
C PHE A 150 -1.69 -0.11 -7.12
N TYR A 151 -2.91 -0.41 -6.70
CA TYR A 151 -3.40 -0.06 -5.38
C TYR A 151 -4.03 -1.28 -4.72
N VAL A 152 -3.54 -1.67 -3.55
CA VAL A 152 -4.06 -2.84 -2.84
C VAL A 152 -4.91 -2.39 -1.68
N SER A 153 -6.23 -2.49 -1.82
CA SER A 153 -7.13 -2.32 -0.67
C SER A 153 -7.07 -3.58 0.19
N PRO A 154 -6.60 -3.51 1.45
CA PRO A 154 -6.69 -4.64 2.36
C PRO A 154 -8.17 -4.95 2.68
N ALA A 155 -8.41 -6.09 3.30
CA ALA A 155 -9.69 -6.42 3.93
C ALA A 155 -10.06 -5.41 5.03
N ALA A 156 -11.34 -5.34 5.42
CA ALA A 156 -11.81 -4.36 6.41
C ALA A 156 -11.12 -4.50 7.78
N GLU A 157 -10.88 -5.73 8.22
CA GLU A 157 -10.18 -6.06 9.46
C GLU A 157 -8.71 -6.34 9.17
N PHE A 158 -7.93 -5.27 9.08
CA PHE A 158 -6.50 -5.32 8.81
C PHE A 158 -5.71 -4.43 9.78
N GLY A 159 -4.75 -5.02 10.50
CA GLY A 159 -3.88 -4.27 11.40
C GLY A 159 -3.05 -5.18 12.30
N ALA A 160 -2.09 -4.61 13.03
CA ALA A 160 -1.19 -5.37 13.92
C ALA A 160 -1.93 -6.08 15.07
N TRP A 161 -3.12 -5.58 15.44
CA TRP A 161 -4.03 -6.22 16.40
C TRP A 161 -4.67 -7.51 15.86
N ASN A 162 -4.62 -7.72 14.53
CA ASN A 162 -5.06 -8.91 13.82
C ASN A 162 -3.91 -9.45 12.95
N ALA A 163 -2.81 -9.85 13.59
CA ALA A 163 -1.60 -10.29 12.90
C ALA A 163 -1.85 -11.44 11.91
N GLY A 164 -2.75 -12.36 12.27
CA GLY A 164 -3.09 -13.55 11.50
C GLY A 164 -1.89 -14.48 11.24
N GLU A 165 -2.10 -15.48 10.38
CA GLU A 165 -1.06 -16.43 9.96
C GLU A 165 -0.67 -16.22 8.50
N ARG A 166 0.52 -16.70 8.12
CA ARG A 166 0.96 -16.78 6.72
C ARG A 166 0.46 -18.09 6.12
N THR A 167 -0.65 -18.05 5.39
CA THR A 167 -1.27 -19.25 4.83
C THR A 167 -0.99 -19.42 3.34
N GLY A 168 -0.70 -18.32 2.63
CA GLY A 168 -0.62 -18.30 1.17
C GLY A 168 -1.96 -18.60 0.47
N LYS A 169 -3.09 -18.52 1.18
CA LYS A 169 -4.42 -18.82 0.68
C LYS A 169 -5.34 -17.64 0.94
N PHE A 170 -5.77 -16.99 -0.13
CA PHE A 170 -6.68 -15.85 -0.09
C PHE A 170 -7.36 -15.72 -1.45
N ARG A 171 -8.43 -14.95 -1.49
CA ARG A 171 -9.12 -14.55 -2.71
C ARG A 171 -8.59 -13.20 -3.17
N VAL A 172 -8.53 -13.02 -4.48
CA VAL A 172 -8.23 -11.74 -5.13
C VAL A 172 -9.51 -11.22 -5.75
N GLY A 173 -9.86 -9.97 -5.45
CA GLY A 173 -11.04 -9.27 -5.97
C GLY A 173 -10.67 -7.94 -6.59
N GLY A 174 -11.65 -7.26 -7.18
CA GLY A 174 -11.48 -5.91 -7.72
C GLY A 174 -11.90 -4.85 -6.73
N ASP A 175 -13.08 -4.28 -6.96
CA ASP A 175 -13.55 -3.06 -6.29
C ASP A 175 -14.59 -3.33 -5.20
N VAL A 176 -15.01 -4.58 -5.05
CA VAL A 176 -16.01 -5.03 -4.07
C VAL A 176 -15.31 -5.68 -2.89
N LEU A 177 -15.77 -5.34 -1.69
CA LEU A 177 -15.30 -5.90 -0.43
C LEU A 177 -15.48 -7.43 -0.44
N LEU A 178 -14.40 -8.15 -0.12
CA LEU A 178 -14.44 -9.59 0.07
C LEU A 178 -14.69 -9.91 1.54
N ALA A 179 -15.73 -10.69 1.82
CA ALA A 179 -16.03 -11.24 3.14
C ALA A 179 -16.09 -12.78 3.08
N GLY A 180 -15.65 -13.45 4.15
CA GLY A 180 -15.73 -14.89 4.31
C GLY A 180 -17.15 -15.36 4.61
N GLU A 181 -17.33 -16.68 4.76
CA GLU A 181 -18.63 -17.29 5.11
C GLU A 181 -19.14 -16.84 6.49
N ASP A 182 -18.23 -16.44 7.38
CA ASP A 182 -18.53 -15.87 8.69
C ASP A 182 -18.96 -14.39 8.62
N GLY A 183 -19.02 -13.82 7.42
CA GLY A 183 -19.36 -12.42 7.17
C GLY A 183 -18.21 -11.45 7.44
N ARG A 184 -17.02 -11.93 7.84
CA ARG A 184 -15.88 -11.07 8.16
C ARG A 184 -15.01 -10.82 6.95
N SER A 185 -14.60 -9.58 6.77
CA SER A 185 -13.59 -9.20 5.79
C SER A 185 -12.26 -9.05 6.50
N HIS A 186 -11.39 -10.07 6.44
CA HIS A 186 -10.10 -10.04 7.13
C HIS A 186 -8.99 -10.66 6.28
N ILE A 187 -7.75 -10.21 6.53
CA ILE A 187 -6.53 -10.74 5.90
C ILE A 187 -5.34 -10.52 6.86
N SER A 188 -4.38 -11.45 6.90
CA SER A 188 -3.14 -11.25 7.67
C SER A 188 -2.19 -10.29 6.94
N GLY A 189 -1.28 -9.68 7.69
CA GLY A 189 -0.19 -8.89 7.10
C GLY A 189 0.73 -9.72 6.20
N ALA A 190 0.92 -10.99 6.55
CA ALA A 190 1.76 -11.89 5.78
C ALA A 190 1.13 -12.29 4.44
N ASP A 191 -0.17 -12.58 4.41
CA ASP A 191 -0.85 -12.96 3.17
C ASP A 191 -1.15 -11.75 2.28
N LEU A 192 -1.40 -10.56 2.87
CA LEU A 192 -1.38 -9.31 2.11
C LEU A 192 -0.03 -9.13 1.40
N ALA A 193 1.09 -9.34 2.10
CA ALA A 193 2.42 -9.21 1.53
C ALA A 193 2.68 -10.23 0.41
N ILE A 194 2.19 -11.47 0.53
CA ILE A 194 2.25 -12.45 -0.56
C ILE A 194 1.53 -11.92 -1.79
N ALA A 195 0.27 -11.48 -1.66
CA ALA A 195 -0.49 -10.94 -2.77
C ALA A 195 0.17 -9.72 -3.42
N TYR A 196 0.76 -8.86 -2.59
CA TYR A 196 1.45 -7.65 -3.03
C TYR A 196 2.69 -8.00 -3.87
N LEU A 197 3.48 -8.98 -3.42
CA LEU A 197 4.66 -9.42 -4.15
C LEU A 197 4.32 -10.27 -5.37
N ASP A 198 3.21 -11.03 -5.35
CA ASP A 198 2.70 -11.72 -6.54
C ASP A 198 2.39 -10.72 -7.67
N GLU A 199 1.82 -9.56 -7.33
CA GLU A 199 1.58 -8.48 -8.30
C GLU A 199 2.87 -7.77 -8.77
N ILE A 200 3.90 -7.74 -7.94
CA ILE A 200 5.21 -7.17 -8.32
C ILE A 200 5.96 -8.12 -9.26
N ASP A 201 5.94 -9.43 -8.98
CA ASP A 201 6.64 -10.45 -9.75
C ASP A 201 5.93 -10.79 -11.07
N GLU A 202 4.60 -10.87 -11.03
CA GLU A 202 3.74 -11.16 -12.18
C GLU A 202 2.64 -10.09 -12.30
N PRO A 203 2.94 -8.91 -12.90
CA PRO A 203 1.98 -7.83 -13.02
C PRO A 203 0.67 -8.24 -13.70
N ARG A 204 -0.46 -8.14 -13.00
CA ARG A 204 -1.82 -8.38 -13.53
C ARG A 204 -2.71 -7.13 -13.46
N HIS A 205 -2.30 -6.12 -12.69
CA HIS A 205 -3.11 -4.96 -12.35
C HIS A 205 -2.42 -3.64 -12.71
N SER A 206 -2.29 -3.32 -13.99
CA SER A 206 -1.81 -1.98 -14.39
C SER A 206 -2.92 -0.93 -14.24
N ARG A 207 -2.58 0.16 -13.56
CA ARG A 207 -3.40 1.36 -13.33
C ARG A 207 -4.77 1.05 -12.75
N ARG A 208 -4.81 0.17 -11.76
CA ARG A 208 -6.06 -0.24 -11.10
C ARG A 208 -5.83 -0.66 -9.65
N ARG A 209 -6.93 -0.64 -8.90
CA ARG A 209 -7.03 -1.27 -7.59
C ARG A 209 -7.32 -2.78 -7.73
N PHE A 210 -6.87 -3.54 -6.74
CA PHE A 210 -7.46 -4.83 -6.39
C PHE A 210 -7.55 -4.97 -4.86
N THR A 211 -8.22 -6.02 -4.39
CA THR A 211 -8.34 -6.33 -2.95
C THR A 211 -8.06 -7.80 -2.68
N VAL A 212 -7.70 -8.11 -1.42
CA VAL A 212 -7.50 -9.48 -0.95
C VAL A 212 -8.12 -9.70 0.43
N ALA A 213 -8.73 -10.87 0.60
CA ALA A 213 -9.26 -11.37 1.86
C ALA A 213 -9.35 -12.90 1.82
N TYR A 214 -9.52 -13.54 2.97
CA TYR A 214 -9.83 -14.98 3.04
C TYR A 214 -11.20 -15.29 2.43
#